data_AF-A0A060QQW0-F1
#
_entry.id   AF-A0A060QQW0-F1
#
_cell.length_a   1.000
_cell.length_b   1.000
_cell.length_c   1.000
_cell.angle_alpha   90.00
_cell.angle_beta   90.00
_cell.angle_gamma   90.00
#
_symmetry.space_group_name_H-M   'P 1'
#
loop_
_entity.id
_entity.type
_entity.pdbx_description
1 polymer ?
#
loop_
_entity_poly.entity_id
_entity_poly.type
_entity_poly.pdbx_seq_one_letter_code
_entity_poly.pdbx_strand_id
1 'polypeptide(L)'
;MGAVFAMFAGWYFWIPKILGLNYNLNLAKVQFWLLFIGVFLKGSTFVMKDRLHRWFSTKRRNSQFDPKEFELFFENVNKEKRNIYKELRKKSGVYLFINNITNDLYIGSSTNLTSRMVSYYYYTNSQKPSKLVIIRAMKKYGLDNFSLAIIELCEKDLCLILEQKWIDHYTPKYNVLTVVFPEGIGNSLVACAHKHSIDTITKLKEKLSKENHPKFGSVTSTETKKAISDSIKYFYTENSHPSKGLKGSLAPQYGIGGKFVYCYNRQGEELIFPSINGARQHFKVRWTLVKNNMDKNEWITLNGEDWLIQSIPKQN
;
A
#
# COMPACT_ATOMS: atom_id res chain seq x y z
N MET A 1 18.63 -8.19 -15.98
CA MET A 1 17.58 -7.33 -16.60
C MET A 1 18.18 -6.16 -17.39
N GLY A 2 19.09 -5.35 -16.83
CA GLY A 2 19.65 -4.16 -17.52
C GLY A 2 20.25 -4.42 -18.92
N ALA A 3 20.97 -5.53 -19.10
CA ALA A 3 21.56 -5.88 -20.40
C ALA A 3 20.51 -6.10 -21.51
N VAL A 4 19.33 -6.63 -21.18
CA VAL A 4 18.24 -6.85 -22.16
C VAL A 4 17.62 -5.53 -22.59
N PHE A 5 17.46 -4.58 -21.66
CA PHE A 5 17.00 -3.22 -21.98
C PHE A 5 18.01 -2.46 -22.83
N ALA A 6 19.31 -2.61 -22.57
CA ALA A 6 20.36 -1.97 -23.35
C ALA A 6 20.38 -2.49 -24.80
N MET A 7 20.26 -3.80 -25.01
CA MET A 7 20.17 -4.38 -26.36
C MET A 7 18.90 -3.93 -27.10
N PHE A 8 17.76 -3.89 -26.42
CA PHE A 8 16.49 -3.46 -27.03
C PHE A 8 16.52 -1.96 -27.39
N ALA A 9 17.06 -1.11 -26.50
CA ALA A 9 17.26 0.31 -26.78
C ALA A 9 18.21 0.54 -27.95
N GLY A 10 19.31 -0.22 -28.04
CA GLY A 10 20.23 -0.18 -29.16
C GLY A 10 19.54 -0.54 -30.48
N TRP A 11 18.77 -1.62 -30.52
CA TRP A 11 18.03 -2.04 -31.72
C TRP A 11 17.07 -0.97 -32.23
N TYR A 12 16.25 -0.40 -31.33
CA TYR A 12 15.27 0.61 -31.68
C TYR A 12 15.88 1.97 -32.06
N PHE A 13 17.09 2.27 -31.60
CA PHE A 13 17.81 3.50 -31.93
C PHE A 13 18.57 3.42 -33.26
N TRP A 14 19.23 2.29 -33.54
CA TRP A 14 20.13 2.17 -34.68
C TRP A 14 19.43 1.72 -35.97
N ILE A 15 18.44 0.83 -35.91
CA ILE A 15 17.81 0.28 -37.11
C ILE A 15 17.11 1.34 -37.98
N PRO A 16 16.36 2.33 -37.43
CA PRO A 16 15.75 3.37 -38.26
C PRO A 16 16.78 4.22 -39.00
N LYS A 17 17.98 4.38 -38.42
CA LYS A 17 19.10 5.11 -39.04
C LYS A 17 19.80 4.31 -40.13
N ILE A 18 19.80 2.98 -40.02
CA ILE A 18 20.43 2.08 -41.01
C ILE A 18 19.51 1.85 -42.21
N LEU A 19 18.21 1.65 -41.97
CA LEU A 19 17.24 1.29 -43.01
C LEU A 19 16.44 2.49 -43.55
N GLY A 20 16.51 3.65 -42.89
CA GLY A 20 15.73 4.84 -43.25
C GLY A 20 14.22 4.71 -43.01
N LEU A 21 13.77 3.62 -42.37
CA LEU A 21 12.37 3.31 -42.11
C LEU A 21 12.07 3.46 -40.61
N ASN A 22 11.05 4.25 -40.29
CA ASN A 22 10.62 4.46 -38.90
C ASN A 22 9.74 3.31 -38.41
N TYR A 23 9.94 2.90 -37.15
CA TYR A 23 9.07 1.93 -36.51
C TYR A 23 7.70 2.51 -36.18
N ASN A 24 6.67 1.69 -36.31
CA ASN A 24 5.37 2.01 -35.75
C ASN A 24 5.42 1.93 -34.22
N LEU A 25 5.26 3.08 -33.56
CA LEU A 25 5.31 3.24 -32.10
C LEU A 25 4.32 2.33 -31.35
N ASN A 26 3.16 2.03 -31.94
CA ASN A 26 2.18 1.16 -31.29
C ASN A 26 2.62 -0.30 -31.33
N LEU A 27 3.17 -0.76 -32.45
CA LEU A 27 3.69 -2.12 -32.59
C LEU A 27 4.93 -2.33 -31.70
N ALA A 28 5.79 -1.32 -31.59
CA ALA A 28 6.96 -1.33 -30.72
C ALA A 28 6.60 -1.48 -29.24
N LYS A 29 5.57 -0.76 -28.79
CA LYS A 29 5.03 -0.90 -27.43
C LYS A 29 4.49 -2.31 -27.18
N VAL A 30 3.75 -2.87 -28.15
CA VAL A 30 3.25 -4.25 -28.04
C VAL A 30 4.41 -5.25 -27.94
N GLN A 31 5.42 -5.17 -28.81
CA GLN A 31 6.60 -6.03 -28.75
C GLN A 31 7.32 -5.92 -27.40
N PHE A 32 7.47 -4.70 -26.88
CA PHE A 32 8.08 -4.47 -25.56
C PHE A 32 7.30 -5.17 -24.45
N TRP A 33 5.97 -5.08 -24.43
CA TRP A 33 5.14 -5.74 -23.40
C TRP A 33 5.07 -7.26 -23.56
N LEU A 34 5.13 -7.78 -24.79
CA LEU A 34 5.18 -9.22 -25.07
C LEU A 34 6.43 -9.89 -24.44
N LEU A 35 7.57 -9.18 -24.37
CA LEU A 35 8.79 -9.68 -23.71
C LEU A 35 8.58 -10.00 -22.21
N PHE A 36 7.61 -9.36 -21.55
CA PHE A 36 7.33 -9.57 -20.14
C PHE A 36 6.26 -10.63 -19.86
N ILE A 37 5.45 -11.02 -20.85
CA ILE A 37 4.37 -12.01 -20.67
C ILE A 37 4.92 -13.34 -20.17
N GLY A 38 6.09 -13.78 -20.65
CA GLY A 38 6.74 -15.01 -20.15
C GLY A 38 7.19 -14.91 -18.69
N VAL A 39 7.64 -13.73 -18.24
CA VAL A 39 8.02 -13.46 -16.85
C VAL A 39 6.78 -13.40 -15.95
N PHE A 40 5.69 -12.80 -16.43
CA PHE A 40 4.41 -12.77 -15.73
C PHE A 40 3.78 -14.15 -15.60
N LEU A 41 3.83 -14.99 -16.64
CA LEU A 41 3.29 -16.35 -16.60
C LEU A 41 4.09 -17.25 -15.64
N LYS A 42 5.42 -17.19 -15.64
CA LYS A 42 6.25 -17.93 -14.67
C LYS A 42 6.05 -17.43 -13.23
N GLY A 43 6.03 -16.11 -13.00
CA GLY A 43 5.86 -15.56 -11.66
C GLY A 43 4.48 -15.85 -11.05
N SER A 44 3.41 -15.70 -11.83
CA SER A 44 2.03 -15.93 -11.36
C SER A 44 1.75 -17.41 -11.13
N THR A 45 2.20 -18.28 -12.04
CA THR A 45 1.97 -19.73 -11.92
C THR A 45 2.88 -20.38 -10.89
N PHE A 46 4.11 -19.91 -10.69
CA PHE A 46 5.00 -20.39 -9.62
C PHE A 46 4.47 -20.00 -8.24
N VAL A 47 4.07 -18.73 -8.05
CA VAL A 47 3.50 -18.27 -6.76
C VAL A 47 2.15 -18.92 -6.48
N MET A 48 1.27 -19.09 -7.48
CA MET A 48 -0.02 -19.78 -7.28
C MET A 48 0.14 -21.29 -7.14
N LYS A 49 0.98 -21.97 -7.94
CA LYS A 49 1.23 -23.41 -7.75
C LYS A 49 1.90 -23.67 -6.42
N ASP A 50 2.89 -22.88 -5.99
CA ASP A 50 3.49 -23.04 -4.67
C ASP A 50 2.48 -22.77 -3.56
N ARG A 51 1.59 -21.78 -3.70
CA ARG A 51 0.55 -21.52 -2.70
C ARG A 51 -0.51 -22.61 -2.65
N LEU A 52 -0.97 -23.11 -3.81
CA LEU A 52 -1.92 -24.23 -3.87
C LEU A 52 -1.29 -25.52 -3.36
N HIS A 53 -0.09 -25.88 -3.83
CA HIS A 53 0.62 -27.09 -3.40
C HIS A 53 0.98 -27.03 -1.91
N ARG A 54 1.34 -25.85 -1.37
CA ARG A 54 1.53 -25.63 0.08
C ARG A 54 0.23 -25.72 0.88
N TRP A 55 -0.88 -25.18 0.38
CA TRP A 55 -2.21 -25.29 1.01
C TRP A 55 -2.70 -26.75 1.07
N PHE A 56 -2.47 -27.52 -0.01
CA PHE A 56 -2.74 -28.96 -0.02
C PHE A 56 -1.75 -29.76 0.85
N SER A 57 -0.50 -29.29 1.01
CA SER A 57 0.50 -29.90 1.90
C SER A 57 0.25 -29.63 3.38
N THR A 58 -0.24 -28.45 3.75
CA THR A 58 -0.57 -28.09 5.16
C THR A 58 -1.76 -28.90 5.67
N LYS A 59 -2.71 -29.24 4.79
CA LYS A 59 -3.84 -30.12 5.13
C LYS A 59 -3.42 -31.58 5.41
N ARG A 60 -2.15 -31.93 5.18
CA ARG A 60 -1.62 -33.31 5.20
C ARG A 60 -0.43 -33.54 6.15
N ARG A 61 -0.16 -32.64 7.10
CA ARG A 61 0.80 -32.89 8.20
C ARG A 61 0.04 -33.13 9.51
N ASN A 62 -0.39 -34.38 9.71
CA ASN A 62 -0.61 -34.96 11.04
C ASN A 62 0.70 -35.48 11.67
N SER A 63 1.86 -35.07 11.15
CA SER A 63 3.16 -35.44 11.71
C SER A 63 3.43 -34.58 12.94
N GLN A 64 3.35 -35.21 14.11
CA GLN A 64 3.87 -34.75 15.38
C GLN A 64 5.28 -34.14 15.17
N PHE A 65 5.47 -32.87 15.56
CA PHE A 65 6.78 -32.22 15.44
C PHE A 65 7.83 -33.03 16.20
N ASP A 66 8.95 -33.36 15.54
CA ASP A 66 10.07 -34.00 16.23
C ASP A 66 10.80 -32.93 17.06
N PRO A 67 10.87 -33.06 18.39
CA PRO A 67 11.55 -32.09 19.25
C PRO A 67 13.02 -31.86 18.86
N LYS A 68 13.64 -32.79 18.13
CA LYS A 68 15.04 -32.69 17.66
C LYS A 68 15.26 -31.65 16.56
N GLU A 69 14.19 -31.17 15.91
CA GLU A 69 14.29 -30.13 14.88
C GLU A 69 14.46 -28.72 15.47
N PHE A 70 14.23 -28.56 16.78
CA PHE A 70 14.29 -27.27 17.46
C PHE A 70 15.49 -27.17 18.38
N GLU A 71 16.02 -25.96 18.53
CA GLU A 71 17.14 -25.71 19.43
C GLU A 71 16.72 -25.87 20.90
N LEU A 72 15.50 -25.48 21.23
CA LEU A 72 14.86 -25.76 22.51
C LEU A 72 13.38 -26.07 22.29
N PHE A 73 12.84 -27.01 23.07
CA PHE A 73 11.43 -27.37 23.03
C PHE A 73 10.88 -27.49 24.45
N PHE A 74 9.74 -26.85 24.69
CA PHE A 74 8.96 -26.91 25.93
C PHE A 74 7.57 -27.42 25.59
N GLU A 75 7.24 -28.60 26.12
CA GLU A 75 5.99 -29.29 25.83
C GLU A 75 4.79 -28.53 26.39
N ASN A 76 4.92 -27.94 27.59
CA ASN A 76 3.83 -27.21 28.22
C ASN A 76 4.29 -25.87 28.78
N VAL A 77 3.84 -24.79 28.12
CA VAL A 77 4.27 -23.43 28.47
C VAL A 77 3.83 -22.98 29.86
N ASN A 78 2.75 -23.53 30.40
CA ASN A 78 2.28 -23.17 31.74
C ASN A 78 3.10 -23.87 32.83
N LYS A 79 3.28 -25.19 32.71
CA LYS A 79 4.03 -26.01 33.67
C LYS A 79 5.52 -25.66 33.70
N GLU A 80 6.10 -25.41 32.53
CA GLU A 80 7.54 -25.19 32.37
C GLU A 80 7.95 -23.72 32.44
N LYS A 81 7.04 -22.82 32.85
CA LYS A 81 7.25 -21.36 32.88
C LYS A 81 8.58 -20.93 33.52
N ARG A 82 8.96 -21.55 34.64
CA ARG A 82 10.23 -21.25 35.33
C ARG A 82 11.44 -21.67 34.51
N ASN A 83 11.39 -22.83 33.88
CA ASN A 83 12.45 -23.36 33.02
C ASN A 83 12.59 -22.50 31.76
N ILE A 84 11.49 -22.12 31.13
CA ILE A 84 11.45 -21.21 29.98
C ILE A 84 12.18 -19.90 30.32
N TYR A 85 11.90 -19.28 31.47
CA TYR A 85 12.58 -18.04 31.87
C TYR A 85 14.07 -18.22 32.14
N LYS A 86 14.46 -19.38 32.69
CA LYS A 86 15.86 -19.70 32.97
C LYS A 86 16.65 -19.88 31.67
N GLU A 87 16.14 -20.71 30.76
CA GLU A 87 16.80 -21.07 29.52
C GLU A 87 16.87 -19.93 28.50
N LEU A 88 15.84 -19.07 28.45
CA LEU A 88 15.76 -17.95 27.50
C LEU A 88 16.40 -16.66 28.01
N ARG A 89 17.05 -16.69 29.18
CA ARG A 89 17.60 -15.50 29.84
C ARG A 89 18.69 -14.85 28.99
N LYS A 90 18.52 -13.57 28.68
CA LYS A 90 19.42 -12.75 27.85
C LYS A 90 19.63 -13.29 26.41
N LYS A 91 18.74 -14.16 25.92
CA LYS A 91 18.79 -14.69 24.55
C LYS A 91 17.84 -13.93 23.63
N SER A 92 18.25 -13.80 22.38
CA SER A 92 17.45 -13.34 21.24
C SER A 92 17.27 -14.48 20.24
N GLY A 93 16.16 -14.47 19.51
CA GLY A 93 15.85 -15.58 18.60
C GLY A 93 14.44 -15.54 18.03
N VAL A 94 14.15 -16.56 17.22
CA VAL A 94 12.84 -16.85 16.65
C VAL A 94 12.21 -18.02 17.38
N TYR A 95 10.95 -17.87 17.76
CA TYR A 95 10.18 -18.87 18.49
C TYR A 95 8.87 -19.20 17.78
N LEU A 96 8.35 -20.38 18.11
CA LEU A 96 7.13 -20.97 17.58
C LEU A 96 6.23 -21.39 18.75
N PHE A 97 4.99 -20.92 18.76
CA PHE A 97 3.94 -21.52 19.59
C PHE A 97 3.11 -22.50 18.76
N ILE A 98 2.83 -23.64 19.37
CA ILE A 98 2.01 -24.70 18.80
C ILE A 98 0.77 -24.84 19.68
N ASN A 99 -0.42 -24.72 19.09
CA ASN A 99 -1.65 -25.07 19.78
C ASN A 99 -1.85 -26.59 19.68
N ASN A 100 -1.78 -27.29 20.79
CA ASN A 100 -1.83 -28.76 20.83
C ASN A 100 -3.24 -29.33 20.56
N ILE A 101 -4.27 -28.47 20.58
CA ILE A 101 -5.65 -28.85 20.23
C ILE A 101 -5.87 -28.72 18.72
N THR A 102 -5.49 -27.58 18.13
CA THR A 102 -5.81 -27.28 16.72
C THR A 102 -4.65 -27.53 15.76
N ASN A 103 -3.45 -27.78 16.28
CA ASN A 103 -2.18 -27.81 15.55
C ASN A 103 -1.87 -26.52 14.78
N ASP A 104 -2.53 -25.42 15.13
CA ASP A 104 -2.28 -24.12 14.55
C ASP A 104 -1.01 -23.50 15.14
N LEU A 105 -0.27 -22.80 14.30
CA LEU A 105 1.05 -22.25 14.63
C LEU A 105 1.02 -20.73 14.77
N TYR A 106 1.94 -20.22 15.58
CA TYR A 106 2.32 -18.81 15.63
C TYR A 106 3.84 -18.68 15.67
N ILE A 107 4.40 -17.82 14.82
CA ILE A 107 5.84 -17.52 14.82
C ILE A 107 6.05 -16.07 15.24
N GLY A 108 7.09 -15.83 16.03
CA GLY A 108 7.55 -14.47 16.31
C GLY A 108 9.04 -14.44 16.61
N SER A 109 9.64 -13.25 16.54
CA SER A 109 11.01 -13.03 16.99
C SER A 109 11.06 -12.11 18.22
N SER A 110 12.22 -12.07 18.88
CA SER A 110 12.51 -11.07 19.90
C SER A 110 14.00 -10.91 20.16
N THR A 111 14.41 -9.67 20.41
CA THR A 111 15.74 -9.33 20.93
C THR A 111 15.93 -9.72 22.41
N ASN A 112 14.83 -10.02 23.13
CA ASN A 112 14.84 -10.56 24.48
C ASN A 112 13.67 -11.53 24.66
N LEU A 113 13.95 -12.81 24.43
CA LEU A 113 12.96 -13.89 24.49
C LEU A 113 12.29 -13.97 25.86
N THR A 114 13.02 -13.79 26.97
CA THR A 114 12.43 -13.81 28.31
C THR A 114 11.38 -12.72 28.49
N SER A 115 11.70 -11.48 28.12
CA SER A 115 10.76 -10.35 28.23
C SER A 115 9.52 -10.57 27.36
N ARG A 116 9.71 -11.15 26.16
CA ARG A 116 8.63 -11.51 25.25
C ARG A 116 7.70 -12.56 25.86
N MET A 117 8.25 -13.62 26.45
CA MET A 117 7.46 -14.66 27.13
C MET A 117 6.69 -14.10 28.32
N VAL A 118 7.33 -13.27 29.16
CA VAL A 118 6.67 -12.60 30.30
C VAL A 118 5.43 -11.82 29.83
N SER A 119 5.54 -11.11 28.70
CA SER A 119 4.44 -10.36 28.12
C SER A 119 3.28 -11.27 27.71
N TYR A 120 3.54 -12.43 27.09
CA TYR A 120 2.50 -13.40 26.76
C TYR A 120 1.74 -13.90 28.00
N TYR A 121 2.45 -14.30 29.06
CA TYR A 121 1.80 -14.74 30.30
C TYR A 121 0.99 -13.63 30.95
N TYR A 122 1.52 -12.41 31.01
CA TYR A 122 0.83 -11.25 31.58
C TYR A 122 -0.49 -10.96 30.85
N TYR A 123 -0.44 -10.84 29.53
CA TYR A 123 -1.62 -10.49 28.74
C TYR A 123 -2.64 -11.62 28.64
N THR A 124 -2.20 -12.88 28.70
CA THR A 124 -3.11 -14.02 28.71
C THR A 124 -3.89 -14.11 30.02
N ASN A 125 -3.26 -13.83 31.16
CA ASN A 125 -3.91 -13.85 32.48
C ASN A 125 -4.70 -12.57 32.80
N SER A 126 -4.50 -11.51 32.01
CA SER A 126 -5.23 -10.25 32.13
C SER A 126 -6.69 -10.38 31.64
N GLN A 127 -7.62 -9.66 32.26
CA GLN A 127 -9.03 -9.60 31.80
C GLN A 127 -9.23 -8.70 30.56
N LYS A 128 -8.22 -7.90 30.17
CA LYS A 128 -8.34 -6.95 29.06
C LYS A 128 -8.34 -7.67 27.70
N PRO A 129 -9.15 -7.23 26.73
CA PRO A 129 -9.11 -7.78 25.37
C PRO A 129 -7.74 -7.48 24.73
N SER A 130 -7.12 -8.50 24.14
CA SER A 130 -5.84 -8.33 23.41
C SER A 130 -6.09 -8.09 21.93
N LYS A 131 -5.18 -7.38 21.26
CA LYS A 131 -5.16 -7.23 19.79
C LYS A 131 -4.46 -8.39 19.10
N LEU A 132 -3.53 -9.07 19.78
CA LEU A 132 -2.74 -10.15 19.20
C LEU A 132 -3.56 -11.45 19.14
N VAL A 133 -3.64 -12.05 17.95
CA VAL A 133 -4.43 -13.27 17.70
C VAL A 133 -3.96 -14.43 18.56
N ILE A 134 -2.64 -14.62 18.72
CA ILE A 134 -2.08 -15.68 19.57
C ILE A 134 -2.49 -15.54 21.04
N ILE A 135 -2.58 -14.33 21.60
CA ILE A 135 -3.04 -14.13 22.99
C ILE A 135 -4.51 -14.48 23.13
N ARG A 136 -5.34 -14.14 22.12
CA ARG A 136 -6.74 -14.55 22.09
C ARG A 136 -6.88 -16.08 22.02
N ALA A 137 -6.02 -16.73 21.24
CA ALA A 137 -5.97 -18.19 21.17
C ALA A 137 -5.55 -18.80 22.52
N MET A 138 -4.49 -18.29 23.16
CA MET A 138 -4.06 -18.73 24.50
C MET A 138 -5.15 -18.56 25.56
N LYS A 139 -5.92 -17.46 25.51
CA LYS A 139 -7.08 -17.28 26.40
C LYS A 139 -8.22 -18.26 26.11
N LYS A 140 -8.48 -18.54 24.84
CA LYS A 140 -9.58 -19.41 24.40
C LYS A 140 -9.30 -20.89 24.69
N TYR A 141 -8.08 -21.34 24.42
CA TYR A 141 -7.68 -22.75 24.51
C TYR A 141 -6.93 -23.07 25.80
N GLY A 142 -6.53 -22.07 26.59
CA GLY A 142 -5.76 -22.24 27.82
C GLY A 142 -4.26 -22.43 27.56
N LEU A 143 -3.43 -21.90 28.46
CA LEU A 143 -1.96 -21.99 28.34
C LEU A 143 -1.44 -23.43 28.42
N ASP A 144 -2.15 -24.34 29.09
CA ASP A 144 -1.76 -25.74 29.20
C ASP A 144 -1.77 -26.49 27.86
N ASN A 145 -2.48 -25.95 26.86
CA ASN A 145 -2.63 -26.52 25.54
C ASN A 145 -1.70 -25.88 24.50
N PHE A 146 -0.64 -25.21 24.96
CA PHE A 146 0.38 -24.66 24.09
C PHE A 146 1.77 -25.23 24.41
N SER A 147 2.50 -25.57 23.36
CA SER A 147 3.94 -25.84 23.40
C SER A 147 4.72 -24.66 22.83
N LEU A 148 5.96 -24.47 23.30
CA LEU A 148 6.88 -23.45 22.83
C LEU A 148 8.14 -24.12 22.29
N ALA A 149 8.48 -23.80 21.05
CA ALA A 149 9.75 -24.19 20.44
C ALA A 149 10.58 -22.96 20.11
N ILE A 150 11.89 -23.05 20.30
CA ILE A 150 12.86 -22.08 19.78
C ILE A 150 13.44 -22.67 18.51
N ILE A 151 13.14 -22.01 17.38
CA ILE A 151 13.59 -22.49 16.08
C ILE A 151 15.08 -22.21 15.91
N GLU A 152 15.48 -20.96 16.18
CA GLU A 152 16.83 -20.49 15.92
C GLU A 152 17.16 -19.33 16.88
N LEU A 153 18.19 -19.50 17.70
CA LEU A 153 18.81 -18.40 18.44
C LEU A 153 19.64 -17.54 17.47
N CYS A 154 19.53 -16.23 17.58
CA CYS A 154 20.18 -15.32 16.66
C CYS A 154 20.61 -14.02 17.33
N GLU A 155 21.47 -13.27 16.65
CA GLU A 155 21.80 -11.90 17.03
C GLU A 155 20.58 -10.98 16.87
N LYS A 156 20.56 -9.89 17.64
CA LYS A 156 19.41 -8.98 17.74
C LYS A 156 19.00 -8.39 16.38
N ASP A 157 19.97 -8.09 15.54
CA ASP A 157 19.74 -7.43 14.25
C ASP A 157 19.17 -8.40 13.19
N LEU A 158 19.34 -9.71 13.39
CA LEU A 158 18.89 -10.75 12.46
C LEU A 158 17.49 -11.29 12.78
N CYS A 159 16.95 -10.99 13.96
CA CYS A 159 15.67 -11.50 14.46
C CYS A 159 14.53 -11.34 13.43
N LEU A 160 14.42 -10.16 12.81
CA LEU A 160 13.32 -9.83 11.89
C LEU A 160 13.44 -10.58 10.55
N ILE A 161 14.66 -10.70 10.03
CA ILE A 161 14.91 -11.41 8.76
C ILE A 161 14.59 -12.90 8.92
N LEU A 162 15.01 -13.48 10.05
CA LEU A 162 14.75 -14.88 10.36
C LEU A 162 13.27 -15.13 10.67
N GLU A 163 12.56 -14.19 11.30
CA GLU A 163 11.11 -14.29 11.48
C GLU A 163 10.38 -14.43 10.14
N GLN A 164 10.75 -13.60 9.15
CA GLN A 164 10.16 -13.67 7.82
C GLN A 164 10.44 -15.02 7.15
N LYS A 165 11.71 -15.46 7.18
CA LYS A 165 12.14 -16.78 6.66
C LYS A 165 11.27 -17.91 7.22
N TRP A 166 11.02 -17.91 8.53
CA TRP A 166 10.27 -18.97 9.19
C TRP A 166 8.75 -18.85 9.02
N ILE A 167 8.19 -17.63 8.94
CA ILE A 167 6.78 -17.41 8.57
C ILE A 167 6.51 -17.92 7.15
N ASP A 168 7.39 -17.63 6.20
CA ASP A 168 7.25 -18.11 4.82
C ASP A 168 7.37 -19.63 4.70
N HIS A 169 8.19 -20.24 5.56
CA HIS A 169 8.39 -21.68 5.64
C HIS A 169 7.16 -22.41 6.22
N TYR A 170 6.67 -21.99 7.39
CA TYR A 170 5.62 -22.70 8.12
C TYR A 170 4.19 -22.24 7.80
N THR A 171 4.02 -21.05 7.21
CA THR A 171 2.70 -20.44 6.93
C THR A 171 1.74 -20.46 8.14
N PRO A 172 2.16 -19.91 9.30
CA PRO A 172 1.41 -20.03 10.56
C PRO A 172 0.06 -19.31 10.52
N LYS A 173 -1.00 -19.97 10.99
CA LYS A 173 -2.39 -19.46 10.96
C LYS A 173 -2.61 -18.26 11.88
N TYR A 174 -1.94 -18.19 13.02
CA TYR A 174 -2.13 -17.10 13.97
C TYR A 174 -1.36 -15.82 13.60
N ASN A 175 -0.47 -15.88 12.59
CA ASN A 175 0.18 -14.69 12.04
C ASN A 175 -0.74 -14.04 11.02
N VAL A 176 -1.30 -12.88 11.39
CA VAL A 176 -2.22 -12.12 10.52
C VAL A 176 -1.49 -11.49 9.34
N LEU A 177 -0.26 -11.03 9.57
CA LEU A 177 0.60 -10.46 8.54
C LEU A 177 1.51 -11.56 8.01
N THR A 178 1.48 -11.78 6.70
CA THR A 178 2.35 -12.73 6.00
C THR A 178 3.73 -12.15 5.67
N VAL A 179 3.92 -10.85 5.89
CA VAL A 179 5.19 -10.14 5.69
C VAL A 179 5.53 -9.33 6.94
N VAL A 180 6.71 -9.59 7.49
CA VAL A 180 7.38 -8.92 8.60
C VAL A 180 8.17 -7.76 7.99
N PHE A 181 7.93 -6.56 8.52
CA PHE A 181 8.66 -5.36 8.11
C PHE A 181 9.72 -5.01 9.14
N PRO A 182 10.88 -4.48 8.72
CA PRO A 182 11.87 -3.94 9.64
C PRO A 182 11.25 -2.91 10.58
N GLU A 183 11.68 -2.87 11.84
CA GLU A 183 11.25 -1.83 12.78
C GLU A 183 11.48 -0.43 12.18
N GLY A 184 10.44 0.41 12.22
CA GLY A 184 10.47 1.79 11.69
C GLY A 184 9.67 2.01 10.40
N ILE A 185 9.37 0.96 9.64
CA ILE A 185 8.45 1.05 8.49
C ILE A 185 7.04 0.71 8.98
N GLY A 186 6.38 1.72 9.56
CA GLY A 186 5.05 1.54 10.15
C GLY A 186 4.03 0.97 9.16
N ASN A 187 2.98 0.35 9.73
CA ASN A 187 1.79 -0.24 9.07
C ASN A 187 1.16 0.63 7.96
N SER A 188 1.50 1.93 7.90
CA SER A 188 1.10 2.85 6.85
C SER A 188 1.54 2.38 5.46
N LEU A 189 2.79 1.94 5.24
CA LEU A 189 3.26 1.63 3.88
C LEU A 189 2.58 0.41 3.25
N VAL A 190 2.17 -0.58 4.06
CA VAL A 190 1.42 -1.76 3.60
C VAL A 190 -0.06 -1.46 3.39
N ALA A 191 -0.64 -0.60 4.24
CA ALA A 191 -1.98 -0.05 4.02
C ALA A 191 -2.03 0.83 2.75
N CYS A 192 -0.94 1.54 2.45
CA CYS A 192 -0.79 2.29 1.20
C CYS A 192 -0.65 1.37 -0.03
N ALA A 193 -0.02 0.20 0.14
CA ALA A 193 0.15 -0.80 -0.92
C ALA A 193 -1.15 -1.58 -1.21
N HIS A 194 -1.96 -1.87 -0.18
CA HIS A 194 -3.29 -2.44 -0.33
C HIS A 194 -4.31 -1.34 -0.60
N LYS A 195 -4.23 -0.72 -1.79
CA LYS A 195 -5.30 0.15 -2.27
C LYS A 195 -6.58 -0.70 -2.36
N HIS A 196 -7.66 -0.22 -1.73
CA HIS A 196 -8.98 -0.82 -1.91
C HIS A 196 -9.30 -0.93 -3.40
N SER A 197 -9.94 -2.03 -3.81
CA SER A 197 -10.44 -2.14 -5.18
C SER A 197 -11.43 -1.01 -5.46
N ILE A 198 -11.57 -0.61 -6.72
CA ILE A 198 -12.47 0.48 -7.10
C ILE A 198 -13.89 0.22 -6.59
N ASP A 199 -14.36 -1.03 -6.68
CA ASP A 199 -15.68 -1.46 -6.19
C ASP A 199 -15.82 -1.31 -4.67
N THR A 200 -14.77 -1.63 -3.91
CA THR A 200 -14.76 -1.47 -2.46
C THR A 200 -14.81 0.01 -2.09
N ILE A 201 -14.09 0.87 -2.83
CA ILE A 201 -14.11 2.32 -2.64
C ILE A 201 -15.50 2.88 -2.93
N THR A 202 -16.16 2.45 -4.01
CA THR A 202 -17.51 2.89 -4.37
C THR A 202 -18.52 2.51 -3.30
N LYS A 203 -18.52 1.24 -2.85
CA LYS A 203 -19.41 0.78 -1.75
C LYS A 203 -19.20 1.54 -0.45
N LEU A 204 -17.94 1.83 -0.09
CA LEU A 204 -17.63 2.60 1.11
C LEU A 204 -18.12 4.05 1.00
N LYS A 205 -17.97 4.68 -0.18
CA LYS A 205 -18.47 6.03 -0.44
C LYS A 205 -19.99 6.10 -0.34
N GLU A 206 -20.71 5.13 -0.89
CA GLU A 206 -22.16 5.04 -0.77
C GLU A 206 -22.59 4.88 0.69
N LYS A 207 -21.97 3.92 1.39
CA LYS A 207 -22.30 3.60 2.79
C LYS A 207 -22.01 4.74 3.76
N LEU A 208 -20.98 5.55 3.51
CA LEU A 208 -20.57 6.67 4.36
C LEU A 208 -21.06 8.04 3.85
N SER A 209 -22.02 8.05 2.92
CA SER A 209 -22.56 9.30 2.37
C SER A 209 -23.63 9.92 3.27
N LYS A 210 -23.69 11.25 3.26
CA LYS A 210 -24.73 12.07 3.92
C LYS A 210 -24.89 11.69 5.41
N GLU A 211 -26.11 11.32 5.79
CA GLU A 211 -26.54 11.01 7.16
C GLU A 211 -25.85 9.78 7.75
N ASN A 212 -25.40 8.86 6.89
CA ASN A 212 -24.69 7.66 7.32
C ASN A 212 -23.24 7.95 7.74
N HIS A 213 -22.73 9.16 7.49
CA HIS A 213 -21.40 9.53 7.92
C HIS A 213 -21.37 9.67 9.46
N PRO A 214 -20.41 9.06 10.18
CA PRO A 214 -20.36 9.13 11.66
C PRO A 214 -20.28 10.54 12.25
N LYS A 215 -19.91 11.53 11.43
CA LYS A 215 -19.84 12.95 11.80
C LYS A 215 -20.97 13.79 11.21
N PHE A 216 -21.98 13.18 10.60
CA PHE A 216 -23.13 13.93 10.10
C PHE A 216 -23.82 14.65 11.27
N GLY A 217 -24.16 15.92 11.08
CA GLY A 217 -24.76 16.77 12.11
C GLY A 217 -23.79 17.24 13.21
N SER A 218 -22.52 16.79 13.22
CA SER A 218 -21.55 17.30 14.18
C SER A 218 -21.12 18.74 13.83
N VAL A 219 -21.29 19.66 14.78
CA VAL A 219 -20.86 21.06 14.64
C VAL A 219 -19.68 21.29 15.58
N THR A 220 -18.57 21.77 15.04
CA THR A 220 -17.43 22.21 15.86
C THR A 220 -17.75 23.53 16.54
N SER A 221 -17.45 23.66 17.83
CA SER A 221 -17.65 24.91 18.57
C SER A 221 -16.84 26.06 17.97
N THR A 222 -17.30 27.29 18.18
CA THR A 222 -16.62 28.50 17.72
C THR A 222 -15.24 28.64 18.33
N GLU A 223 -15.10 28.33 19.62
CA GLU A 223 -13.83 28.32 20.34
C GLU A 223 -12.83 27.33 19.75
N THR A 224 -13.25 26.09 19.48
CA THR A 224 -12.38 25.09 18.87
C THR A 224 -11.97 25.49 17.45
N LYS A 225 -12.89 26.06 16.66
CA LYS A 225 -12.56 26.60 15.33
C LYS A 225 -11.50 27.72 15.43
N LYS A 226 -11.63 28.61 16.41
CA LYS A 226 -10.69 29.70 16.64
C LYS A 226 -9.33 29.18 17.07
N ALA A 227 -9.27 28.25 18.03
CA ALA A 227 -8.03 27.63 18.47
C ALA A 227 -7.29 26.88 17.33
N ILE A 228 -8.03 26.16 16.48
CA ILE A 228 -7.46 25.52 15.28
C ILE A 228 -6.92 26.60 14.32
N SER A 229 -7.67 27.67 14.08
CA SER A 229 -7.21 28.78 13.23
C SER A 229 -5.92 29.43 13.77
N ASP A 230 -5.88 29.74 15.06
CA ASP A 230 -4.76 30.40 15.70
C ASP A 230 -3.51 29.50 15.72
N SER A 231 -3.68 28.20 16.02
CA SER A 231 -2.58 27.23 15.95
C SER A 231 -2.02 27.06 14.53
N ILE A 232 -2.88 27.00 13.51
CA ILE A 232 -2.44 26.94 12.11
C ILE A 232 -1.66 28.21 11.74
N LYS A 233 -2.15 29.39 12.15
CA LYS A 233 -1.49 30.67 11.90
C LYS A 233 -0.10 30.71 12.54
N TYR A 234 0.01 30.30 13.80
CA TYR A 234 1.28 30.21 14.52
C TYR A 234 2.25 29.21 13.88
N PHE A 235 1.78 28.02 13.47
CA PHE A 235 2.63 27.05 12.78
C PHE A 235 3.28 27.66 11.52
N TYR A 236 2.53 28.43 10.73
CA TYR A 236 3.00 29.04 9.49
C TYR A 236 3.77 30.37 9.67
N THR A 237 3.96 30.87 10.91
CA THR A 237 4.93 31.96 11.12
C THR A 237 6.37 31.46 11.05
N GLU A 238 6.60 30.22 11.47
CA GLU A 238 7.94 29.60 11.51
C GLU A 238 8.14 28.57 10.40
N ASN A 239 7.07 27.95 9.91
CA ASN A 239 7.14 26.88 8.90
C ASN A 239 6.57 27.33 7.55
N SER A 240 7.16 26.82 6.46
CA SER A 240 6.59 26.97 5.12
C SER A 240 5.63 25.81 4.82
N HIS A 241 4.60 26.06 4.00
CA HIS A 241 3.74 24.97 3.53
C HIS A 241 4.57 23.96 2.70
N PRO A 242 4.51 22.64 2.97
CA PRO A 242 5.31 21.64 2.25
C PRO A 242 5.08 21.64 0.74
N SER A 243 3.88 22.07 0.30
CA SER A 243 3.55 22.27 -1.11
C SER A 243 3.67 23.71 -1.62
N LYS A 244 4.23 24.65 -0.84
CA LYS A 244 4.52 26.01 -1.30
C LYS A 244 5.56 25.92 -2.42
N GLY A 245 5.17 26.30 -3.63
CA GLY A 245 6.05 26.23 -4.81
C GLY A 245 6.12 24.84 -5.47
N LEU A 246 5.60 23.78 -4.84
CA LEU A 246 5.41 22.50 -5.52
C LEU A 246 4.24 22.62 -6.50
N LYS A 247 4.56 22.89 -7.76
CA LYS A 247 3.62 22.72 -8.87
C LYS A 247 3.70 21.25 -9.28
N GLY A 248 2.70 20.46 -8.92
CA GLY A 248 2.66 19.05 -9.32
C GLY A 248 2.78 18.92 -10.85
N SER A 249 3.43 17.86 -11.31
CA SER A 249 3.38 17.45 -12.73
C SER A 249 1.93 17.25 -13.22
N LEU A 250 1.00 17.02 -12.28
CA LEU A 250 -0.44 16.87 -12.47
C LEU A 250 -1.24 18.15 -12.13
N ALA A 251 -0.59 19.32 -12.02
CA ALA A 251 -1.32 20.54 -11.66
C ALA A 251 -2.29 20.91 -12.81
N PRO A 252 -3.57 21.22 -12.53
CA PRO A 252 -4.58 21.54 -13.56
C PRO A 252 -4.17 22.69 -14.49
N GLN A 253 -3.23 23.54 -14.05
CA GLN A 253 -2.63 24.59 -14.87
C GLN A 253 -1.75 24.11 -16.04
N TYR A 254 -1.31 22.85 -16.03
CA TYR A 254 -0.45 22.24 -17.05
C TYR A 254 -1.15 21.10 -17.82
N GLY A 255 -2.47 20.92 -17.62
CA GLY A 255 -3.27 20.13 -18.55
C GLY A 255 -3.40 18.63 -18.27
N ILE A 256 -2.61 18.06 -17.36
CA ILE A 256 -2.71 16.61 -17.08
C ILE A 256 -3.89 16.36 -16.13
N GLY A 257 -5.01 15.91 -16.69
CA GLY A 257 -6.27 15.62 -15.98
C GLY A 257 -7.32 16.75 -15.99
N GLY A 258 -7.04 17.87 -16.67
CA GLY A 258 -8.04 18.92 -16.93
C GLY A 258 -9.00 18.53 -18.05
N LYS A 259 -10.21 19.10 -18.06
CA LYS A 259 -11.08 19.06 -19.25
C LYS A 259 -10.48 19.95 -20.33
N PHE A 260 -10.33 19.43 -21.54
CA PHE A 260 -9.92 20.22 -22.71
C PHE A 260 -10.87 21.40 -22.92
N VAL A 261 -10.32 22.48 -23.46
CA VAL A 261 -11.07 23.67 -23.84
C VAL A 261 -10.74 23.98 -25.29
N TYR A 262 -11.77 23.95 -26.12
CA TYR A 262 -11.72 24.26 -27.55
C TYR A 262 -12.26 25.66 -27.74
N CYS A 263 -11.48 26.53 -28.38
CA CYS A 263 -11.85 27.90 -28.68
C CYS A 263 -11.87 28.07 -30.20
N TYR A 264 -12.99 28.54 -30.76
CA TYR A 264 -13.16 28.79 -32.19
C TYR A 264 -13.43 30.26 -32.41
N ASN A 265 -12.71 30.90 -33.34
CA ASN A 265 -13.04 32.27 -33.75
C ASN A 265 -13.94 32.28 -35.01
N ARG A 266 -14.41 33.46 -35.39
CA ARG A 266 -15.27 33.63 -36.59
C ARG A 266 -14.51 33.42 -37.90
N GLN A 267 -13.20 33.57 -37.88
CA GLN A 267 -12.29 33.40 -39.01
C GLN A 267 -11.95 31.93 -39.27
N GLY A 268 -12.39 31.02 -38.40
CA GLY A 268 -12.18 29.57 -38.52
C GLY A 268 -10.89 29.06 -37.88
N GLU A 269 -10.17 29.88 -37.10
CA GLU A 269 -9.08 29.38 -36.27
C GLU A 269 -9.61 28.60 -35.07
N GLU A 270 -8.86 27.54 -34.75
CA GLU A 270 -9.09 26.68 -33.60
C GLU A 270 -7.89 26.75 -32.66
N LEU A 271 -8.16 27.06 -31.39
CA LEU A 271 -7.18 26.97 -30.30
C LEU A 271 -7.63 25.91 -29.30
N ILE A 272 -6.74 24.94 -29.04
CA ILE A 272 -7.00 23.84 -28.12
C ILE A 272 -6.12 24.01 -26.89
N PHE A 273 -6.75 24.12 -25.73
CA PHE A 273 -6.06 24.19 -24.44
C PHE A 273 -6.32 22.92 -23.64
N PRO A 274 -5.32 22.43 -22.89
CA PRO A 274 -5.50 21.23 -22.09
C PRO A 274 -6.27 21.50 -20.78
N SER A 275 -6.57 22.77 -20.45
CA SER A 275 -7.46 23.15 -19.37
C SER A 275 -7.96 24.60 -19.46
N ILE A 276 -9.00 24.94 -18.69
CA ILE A 276 -9.51 26.32 -18.50
C ILE A 276 -8.39 27.28 -18.07
N ASN A 277 -7.43 26.81 -17.26
CA ASN A 277 -6.36 27.68 -16.80
C ASN A 277 -5.30 27.93 -17.90
N GLY A 278 -5.11 26.99 -18.83
CA GLY A 278 -4.31 27.21 -20.04
C GLY A 278 -4.94 28.29 -20.92
N ALA A 279 -6.23 28.15 -21.24
CA ALA A 279 -6.98 29.14 -22.01
C ALA A 279 -6.92 30.53 -21.36
N ARG A 280 -7.16 30.60 -20.04
CA ARG A 280 -7.08 31.85 -19.28
C ARG A 280 -5.72 32.53 -19.37
N GLN A 281 -4.62 31.78 -19.29
CA GLN A 281 -3.27 32.34 -19.35
C GLN A 281 -2.97 32.90 -20.74
N HIS A 282 -3.40 32.20 -21.79
CA HIS A 282 -3.25 32.65 -23.18
C HIS A 282 -4.02 33.96 -23.42
N PHE A 283 -5.32 33.98 -23.10
CA PHE A 283 -6.16 35.18 -23.27
C PHE A 283 -5.94 36.26 -22.21
N LYS A 284 -5.08 36.03 -21.21
CA LYS A 284 -4.82 36.93 -20.08
C LYS A 284 -6.09 37.41 -19.35
N VAL A 285 -7.09 36.52 -19.23
CA VAL A 285 -8.39 36.83 -18.58
C VAL A 285 -8.53 36.21 -17.19
N ARG A 286 -9.70 36.40 -16.55
CA ARG A 286 -10.06 35.71 -15.29
C ARG A 286 -10.52 34.28 -15.57
N TRP A 287 -10.24 33.37 -14.62
CA TRP A 287 -10.60 31.95 -14.76
C TRP A 287 -12.12 31.74 -14.83
N THR A 288 -12.84 32.53 -14.02
CA THR A 288 -14.31 32.52 -13.98
C THR A 288 -14.93 32.96 -15.30
N LEU A 289 -14.27 33.84 -16.05
CA LEU A 289 -14.77 34.28 -17.36
C LEU A 289 -14.81 33.11 -18.35
N VAL A 290 -13.72 32.35 -18.44
CA VAL A 290 -13.65 31.17 -19.32
C VAL A 290 -14.63 30.08 -18.84
N LYS A 291 -14.66 29.79 -17.53
CA LYS A 291 -15.57 28.77 -16.98
C LYS A 291 -17.05 29.10 -17.20
N ASN A 292 -17.44 30.35 -16.99
CA ASN A 292 -18.85 30.76 -17.08
C ASN A 292 -19.35 30.83 -18.53
N ASN A 293 -18.46 30.87 -19.53
CA ASN A 293 -18.81 30.92 -20.94
C ASN A 293 -18.52 29.62 -21.69
N MET A 294 -18.04 28.59 -20.98
CA MET A 294 -17.84 27.26 -21.54
C MET A 294 -19.19 26.57 -21.77
N ASP A 295 -19.39 25.98 -22.94
CA ASP A 295 -20.59 25.22 -23.34
C ASP A 295 -21.91 26.01 -23.35
N LYS A 296 -21.86 27.35 -23.29
CA LYS A 296 -23.05 28.20 -23.44
C LYS A 296 -23.48 28.42 -24.89
N ASN A 297 -22.61 28.08 -25.84
CA ASN A 297 -22.79 28.33 -27.26
C ASN A 297 -22.99 29.82 -27.61
N GLU A 298 -22.42 30.71 -26.80
CA GLU A 298 -22.43 32.16 -26.97
C GLU A 298 -21.01 32.65 -27.34
N TRP A 299 -20.93 33.68 -28.18
CA TRP A 299 -19.66 34.31 -28.54
C TRP A 299 -19.21 35.25 -27.43
N ILE A 300 -17.93 35.16 -27.05
CA ILE A 300 -17.29 36.07 -26.10
C ILE A 300 -16.10 36.76 -26.75
N THR A 301 -16.04 38.09 -26.61
CA THR A 301 -14.90 38.86 -27.09
C THR A 301 -13.71 38.74 -26.13
N LEU A 302 -12.61 38.14 -26.60
CA LEU A 302 -11.34 38.00 -25.89
C LEU A 302 -10.22 38.58 -26.75
N ASN A 303 -9.41 39.50 -26.20
CA ASN A 303 -8.33 40.18 -26.91
C ASN A 303 -8.74 40.88 -28.23
N GLY A 304 -10.00 41.31 -28.34
CA GLY A 304 -10.52 42.01 -29.53
C GLY A 304 -11.12 41.10 -30.61
N GLU A 305 -11.14 39.78 -30.39
CA GLU A 305 -11.75 38.80 -31.29
C GLU A 305 -12.86 38.03 -30.58
N ASP A 306 -13.88 37.61 -31.34
CA ASP A 306 -14.98 36.81 -30.83
C ASP A 306 -14.62 35.32 -30.84
N TRP A 307 -14.70 34.69 -29.67
CA TRP A 307 -14.40 33.28 -29.47
C TRP A 307 -15.64 32.52 -28.96
N LEU A 308 -15.83 31.30 -29.47
CA LEU A 308 -16.76 30.31 -28.96
C LEU A 308 -15.99 29.29 -28.14
N ILE A 309 -16.38 29.06 -26.88
CA ILE A 309 -15.64 28.20 -25.94
C ILE A 309 -16.43 26.94 -25.62
N GLN A 310 -15.84 25.76 -25.87
CA GLN A 310 -16.48 24.46 -25.69
C GLN A 310 -15.58 23.47 -24.95
N SER A 311 -16.17 22.52 -24.22
CA SER A 311 -15.46 21.43 -23.54
C SER A 311 -15.33 20.16 -24.39
N ILE A 312 -16.05 20.10 -25.51
CA ILE A 312 -16.08 19.02 -26.49
C ILE A 312 -15.69 19.62 -27.86
N PRO A 313 -14.93 18.90 -28.71
CA PRO A 313 -14.63 19.38 -30.06
C PRO A 313 -15.91 19.52 -30.88
N LYS A 314 -15.92 20.49 -31.80
CA LYS A 314 -17.04 20.71 -32.72
C LYS A 314 -17.12 19.49 -33.65
N GLN A 315 -18.28 18.83 -33.68
CA GLN A 315 -18.53 17.79 -34.67
C GLN A 315 -18.74 18.48 -36.02
N ASN A 316 -17.89 18.14 -37.00
CA ASN A 316 -18.00 18.60 -38.38
C ASN A 316 -19.23 18.02 -39.07
#